data_AF-A0A380K9D6-F1
#
_entry.id   AF-A0A380K9D6-F1
#
_cell.length_a   1.000
_cell.length_b   1.000
_cell.length_c   1.000
_cell.angle_alpha   90.00
_cell.angle_beta   90.00
_cell.angle_gamma   90.00
#
_symmetry.space_group_name_H-M   'P 1'
#
loop_
_entity.id
_entity.type
_entity.pdbx_description
1 polymer ?
#
loop_
_entity_poly.entity_id
_entity_poly.type
_entity_poly.pdbx_seq_one_letter_code
_entity_poly.pdbx_strand_id
1 'polypeptide(L)'
;MLLTKQEEQLLKAFLEFGKLSIDNISDILKVSKRTVYRTIVDLTDSLATLDVDIVKEENKYQLLGNLENLSDFTTQVVYTRNERLNLITYRLLISDEEVTNDDLQEQFAVSNVTIIQDIADIEKRLKDFDLILERKKGYFLSSPTHNKWRVLAILLTNNISLPNF
;
A
#
# COMPACT_ATOMS: atom_id res chain seq x y z
N MET A 1 13.83 10.96 3.89
CA MET A 1 13.70 10.17 5.13
C MET A 1 13.00 8.87 4.77
N LEU A 2 13.44 7.73 5.29
CA LEU A 2 12.87 6.43 4.95
C LEU A 2 12.30 5.81 6.23
N LEU A 3 10.99 5.88 6.38
CA LEU A 3 10.29 5.28 7.51
C LEU A 3 10.22 3.77 7.33
N THR A 4 10.36 3.03 8.42
CA THR A 4 9.99 1.63 8.45
C THR A 4 8.47 1.48 8.34
N LYS A 5 8.01 0.32 7.90
CA LYS A 5 6.57 0.01 7.80
C LYS A 5 5.81 0.25 9.11
N GLN A 6 6.45 0.02 10.26
CA GLN A 6 5.82 0.23 11.57
C GLN A 6 5.70 1.72 11.91
N GLU A 7 6.74 2.50 11.65
CA GLU A 7 6.70 3.96 11.88
C GLU A 7 5.69 4.64 10.94
N GLU A 8 5.60 4.22 9.69
CA GLU A 8 4.63 4.75 8.73
C GLU A 8 3.18 4.45 9.14
N GLN A 9 2.89 3.23 9.59
CA GLN A 9 1.58 2.87 10.11
C GLN A 9 1.22 3.66 11.37
N LEU A 10 2.19 3.87 12.26
CA LEU A 10 2.01 4.67 13.46
C LEU A 10 1.74 6.15 13.11
N LEU A 11 2.50 6.72 12.18
CA LEU A 11 2.31 8.09 11.69
C LEU A 11 0.92 8.28 11.07
N LYS A 12 0.49 7.35 10.21
CA LYS A 12 -0.87 7.34 9.63
C LYS A 12 -1.95 7.31 10.70
N ALA A 13 -1.79 6.46 11.72
CA ALA A 13 -2.73 6.39 12.82
C ALA A 13 -2.82 7.71 13.61
N PHE A 14 -1.69 8.40 13.84
CA PHE A 14 -1.71 9.71 14.48
C PHE A 14 -2.40 10.78 13.63
N LEU A 15 -2.20 10.79 12.31
CA LEU A 15 -2.88 11.75 11.43
C LEU A 15 -4.39 11.50 11.32
N GLU A 16 -4.83 10.23 11.35
CA GLU A 16 -6.24 9.86 11.23
C GLU A 16 -7.02 10.06 12.53
N PHE A 17 -6.46 9.61 13.66
CA PHE A 17 -7.18 9.56 14.95
C PHE A 17 -6.73 10.65 15.94
N GLY A 18 -5.63 11.36 15.66
CA GLY A 18 -5.07 12.39 16.53
C GLY A 18 -4.41 11.81 17.78
N LYS A 19 -5.17 11.68 18.88
CA LYS A 19 -4.68 11.23 20.20
C LYS A 19 -4.84 9.71 20.38
N LEU A 20 -3.75 8.97 20.52
CA LEU A 20 -3.76 7.51 20.63
C LEU A 20 -3.18 7.00 21.95
N SER A 21 -3.82 6.00 22.58
CA SER A 21 -3.23 5.29 23.73
C SER A 21 -2.31 4.15 23.26
N ILE A 22 -1.44 3.65 24.15
CA ILE A 22 -0.59 2.48 23.85
C ILE A 22 -1.43 1.26 23.43
N ASP A 23 -2.61 1.08 24.04
CA ASP A 23 -3.49 -0.04 23.72
C ASP A 23 -4.07 0.12 22.31
N ASN A 24 -4.53 1.33 21.94
CA ASN A 24 -4.97 1.62 20.57
C ASN A 24 -3.85 1.35 19.56
N ILE A 25 -2.64 1.80 19.84
CA ILE A 25 -1.48 1.64 18.94
C ILE A 25 -1.12 0.15 18.81
N SER A 26 -1.12 -0.57 19.93
CA SER A 26 -0.87 -2.02 19.99
C SER A 26 -1.85 -2.78 19.09
N ASP A 27 -3.13 -2.41 19.14
CA ASP A 27 -4.19 -3.05 18.36
C ASP A 27 -4.09 -2.72 16.87
N ILE A 28 -3.80 -1.45 16.53
CA ILE A 28 -3.66 -0.98 15.14
C ILE A 28 -2.47 -1.65 14.46
N LEU A 29 -1.30 -1.64 15.11
CA LEU A 29 -0.07 -2.23 14.55
C LEU A 29 0.00 -3.75 14.73
N LYS A 30 -0.89 -4.35 15.54
CA LYS A 30 -0.88 -5.77 15.92
C LYS A 30 0.46 -6.23 16.48
N VAL A 31 1.06 -5.42 17.34
CA VAL A 31 2.37 -5.68 17.98
C VAL A 31 2.27 -5.59 19.50
N SER A 32 3.30 -6.06 20.21
CA SER A 32 3.35 -5.95 21.68
C SER A 32 3.51 -4.50 22.13
N LYS A 33 3.04 -4.16 23.35
CA LYS A 33 3.27 -2.83 23.95
C LYS A 33 4.74 -2.43 23.99
N ARG A 34 5.66 -3.39 24.20
CA ARG A 34 7.11 -3.14 24.15
C ARG A 34 7.56 -2.68 22.76
N THR A 35 7.01 -3.30 21.71
CA THR A 35 7.27 -2.91 20.33
C THR A 35 6.71 -1.52 20.07
N VAL A 36 5.49 -1.21 20.55
CA VAL A 36 4.88 0.12 20.44
C VAL A 36 5.81 1.19 21.02
N TYR A 37 6.31 1.02 22.25
CA TYR A 37 7.22 2.00 22.86
C TYR A 37 8.46 2.24 22.01
N ARG A 38 9.05 1.17 21.46
CA ARG A 38 10.21 1.29 20.57
C ARG A 38 9.85 2.03 19.29
N THR A 39 8.75 1.66 18.62
CA THR A 39 8.30 2.31 17.40
C THR A 39 7.96 3.80 17.61
N ILE A 40 7.45 4.18 18.78
CA ILE A 40 7.25 5.59 19.14
C ILE A 40 8.60 6.31 19.19
N VAL A 41 9.60 5.75 19.87
CA VAL A 41 10.95 6.34 19.96
C VAL A 41 11.59 6.44 18.57
N ASP A 42 11.56 5.35 17.80
CA ASP A 42 12.10 5.30 16.44
C ASP A 42 11.42 6.38 15.56
N LEU A 43 10.09 6.50 15.64
CA LEU A 43 9.32 7.51 14.92
C LEU A 43 9.63 8.93 15.41
N THR A 44 9.84 9.16 16.71
CA THR A 44 10.25 10.47 17.24
C THR A 44 11.61 10.88 16.68
N ASP A 45 12.61 9.98 16.69
CA ASP A 45 13.95 10.26 16.15
C ASP A 45 13.89 10.59 14.65
N SER A 46 13.07 9.82 13.94
CA SER A 46 12.69 10.02 12.55
C SER A 46 12.10 11.43 12.31
N LEU A 47 11.11 11.84 13.10
CA LEU A 47 10.38 13.11 12.96
C LEU A 47 11.14 14.34 13.46
N ALA A 48 12.19 14.18 14.27
CA ALA A 48 12.99 15.28 14.80
C ALA A 48 13.58 16.19 13.71
N THR A 49 13.80 15.66 12.51
CA THR A 49 14.28 16.43 11.35
C THR A 49 13.25 17.41 10.77
N LEU A 50 11.98 17.30 11.16
CA LEU A 50 10.84 18.04 10.63
C LEU A 50 10.20 18.98 11.65
N ASP A 51 10.83 19.19 12.82
CA ASP A 51 10.28 19.98 13.93
C ASP A 51 8.89 19.47 14.38
N VAL A 52 8.72 18.14 14.34
CA VAL A 52 7.53 17.43 14.80
C VAL A 52 7.93 16.50 15.93
N ASP A 53 7.20 16.59 17.04
CA ASP A 53 7.46 15.80 18.24
C ASP A 53 6.23 14.96 18.63
N ILE A 54 6.49 13.85 19.31
CA ILE A 54 5.42 13.01 19.89
C ILE A 54 5.37 13.28 21.40
N VAL A 55 4.29 13.93 21.84
CA VAL A 55 4.09 14.26 23.26
C VAL A 55 3.03 13.38 23.92
N LYS A 56 3.24 13.09 25.20
CA LYS A 56 2.31 12.31 26.02
C LYS A 56 1.43 13.24 26.85
N GLU A 57 0.13 13.22 26.63
CA GLU A 57 -0.90 13.91 27.42
C GLU A 57 -1.93 12.90 27.93
N GLU A 58 -2.24 12.92 29.24
CA GLU A 58 -3.32 12.11 29.84
C GLU A 58 -3.32 10.63 29.44
N ASN A 59 -2.11 10.03 29.38
CA ASN A 59 -1.90 8.64 28.98
C ASN A 59 -2.17 8.31 27.50
N LYS A 60 -2.27 9.34 26.65
CA LYS A 60 -2.30 9.25 25.18
C LYS A 60 -1.09 9.97 24.59
N TYR A 61 -0.75 9.63 23.36
CA TYR A 61 0.30 10.24 22.55
C TYR A 61 -0.33 11.03 21.42
N GLN A 62 0.29 12.14 21.03
CA GLN A 62 -0.12 12.97 19.90
C GLN A 62 1.09 13.62 19.22
N LEU A 63 0.92 13.96 17.95
CA LEU A 63 1.88 14.77 17.20
C LEU A 63 1.72 16.24 17.53
N LEU A 64 2.83 16.95 17.69
CA LEU A 64 2.87 18.39 17.96
C LEU A 64 3.98 19.02 17.10
N GLY A 65 3.66 20.08 16.37
CA GLY A 65 4.60 20.73 15.44
C GLY A 65 3.92 21.13 14.12
N ASN A 66 4.73 21.42 13.09
CA ASN A 66 4.21 21.75 11.77
C ASN A 66 3.87 20.47 10.98
N LEU A 67 2.59 20.08 11.04
CA LEU A 67 2.07 18.87 10.41
C LEU A 67 1.83 19.01 8.89
N GLU A 68 1.95 20.22 8.32
CA GLU A 68 1.64 20.49 6.90
C GLU A 68 2.55 19.70 5.95
N ASN A 69 3.79 19.41 6.37
CA ASN A 69 4.74 18.63 5.56
C ASN A 69 4.60 17.12 5.77
N LEU A 70 3.80 16.64 6.74
CA LEU A 70 3.68 15.21 7.06
C LEU A 70 2.78 14.45 6.09
N SER A 71 1.84 15.13 5.43
CA SER A 71 0.99 14.51 4.40
C SER A 71 1.82 13.88 3.27
N ASP A 72 2.95 14.51 2.91
CA ASP A 72 3.86 14.07 1.86
C ASP A 72 4.69 12.84 2.28
N PHE A 73 4.91 12.63 3.58
CA PHE A 73 5.61 11.45 4.10
C PHE A 73 4.70 10.24 4.30
N THR A 74 3.38 10.46 4.39
CA THR A 74 2.38 9.37 4.49
C THR A 74 1.95 8.79 3.15
N THR A 75 2.40 9.38 2.04
CA THR A 75 1.82 9.10 0.72
C THR A 75 2.38 7.85 0.04
N GLN A 76 3.49 7.27 0.49
CA GLN A 76 3.91 5.96 -0.03
C GLN A 76 3.04 4.87 0.61
N VAL A 77 1.86 4.64 0.05
CA VAL A 77 1.03 3.50 0.41
C VAL A 77 1.82 2.20 0.16
N VAL A 78 2.33 1.59 1.22
CA VAL A 78 3.04 0.30 1.10
C VAL A 78 2.03 -0.83 0.95
N TYR A 79 1.87 -1.29 -0.28
CA TYR A 79 1.02 -2.42 -0.61
C TYR A 79 1.69 -3.75 -0.23
N THR A 80 0.93 -4.65 0.41
CA THR A 80 1.33 -6.05 0.49
C THR A 80 1.47 -6.64 -0.91
N ARG A 81 2.21 -7.75 -1.04
CA ARG A 81 2.37 -8.42 -2.33
C ARG A 81 1.01 -8.76 -2.97
N ASN A 82 0.04 -9.23 -2.19
CA ASN A 82 -1.27 -9.61 -2.71
C ASN A 82 -2.07 -8.39 -3.21
N GLU A 83 -2.09 -7.31 -2.44
CA GLU A 83 -2.73 -6.05 -2.86
C GLU A 83 -2.07 -5.50 -4.12
N ARG A 84 -0.74 -5.51 -4.18
CA ARG A 84 0.01 -5.07 -5.36
C ARG A 84 -0.35 -5.91 -6.59
N LEU A 85 -0.34 -7.24 -6.48
CA LEU A 85 -0.74 -8.13 -7.59
C LEU A 85 -2.18 -7.83 -8.05
N ASN A 86 -3.11 -7.60 -7.12
CA ASN A 86 -4.49 -7.25 -7.45
C ASN A 86 -4.59 -5.90 -8.15
N LEU A 87 -3.86 -4.89 -7.68
CA LEU A 87 -3.87 -3.55 -8.26
C LEU A 87 -3.19 -3.49 -9.64
N ILE A 88 -2.08 -4.23 -9.83
CA ILE A 88 -1.45 -4.39 -11.14
C ILE A 88 -2.42 -5.10 -12.09
N THR A 89 -3.07 -6.18 -11.64
CA THR A 89 -4.07 -6.91 -12.44
C THR A 89 -5.24 -6.00 -12.82
N TYR A 90 -5.76 -5.23 -11.87
CA TYR A 90 -6.80 -4.23 -12.11
C TYR A 90 -6.35 -3.23 -13.19
N ARG A 91 -5.18 -2.62 -13.03
CA ARG A 91 -4.62 -1.65 -13.98
C ARG A 91 -4.50 -2.24 -15.38
N LEU A 92 -4.00 -3.47 -15.52
CA LEU A 92 -3.89 -4.16 -16.82
C LEU A 92 -5.26 -4.44 -17.46
N LEU A 93 -6.29 -4.74 -16.66
CA LEU A 93 -7.63 -5.05 -17.16
C LEU A 93 -8.37 -3.82 -17.68
N ILE A 94 -8.17 -2.66 -17.04
CA ILE A 94 -8.86 -1.40 -17.37
C ILE A 94 -8.07 -0.48 -18.31
N SER A 95 -6.78 -0.72 -18.50
CA SER A 95 -5.94 0.15 -19.32
C SER A 95 -6.20 -0.09 -20.81
N ASP A 96 -6.45 0.99 -21.53
CA ASP A 96 -6.46 1.03 -22.99
C ASP A 96 -5.06 1.28 -23.58
N GLU A 97 -4.10 1.66 -22.73
CA GLU A 97 -2.70 1.92 -23.09
C GLU A 97 -1.75 0.87 -22.49
N GLU A 98 -0.52 0.80 -23.00
CA GLU A 98 0.51 -0.09 -22.49
C GLU A 98 0.95 0.35 -21.07
N VAL A 99 0.97 -0.59 -20.13
CA VAL A 99 1.44 -0.35 -18.75
C VAL A 99 2.93 -0.69 -18.66
N THR A 100 3.81 0.25 -18.30
CA THR A 100 5.25 0.00 -18.30
C THR A 100 5.79 -0.45 -16.94
N ASN A 101 7.00 -1.02 -16.93
CA ASN A 101 7.69 -1.33 -15.67
C ASN A 101 7.96 -0.08 -14.84
N ASP A 102 8.39 1.00 -15.49
CA ASP A 102 8.74 2.26 -14.81
C ASP A 102 7.51 2.82 -14.08
N ASP A 103 6.34 2.84 -14.74
CA ASP A 103 5.08 3.28 -14.13
C ASP A 103 4.69 2.45 -12.89
N LEU A 104 4.96 1.15 -12.93
CA LEU A 104 4.63 0.22 -11.85
C LEU A 104 5.65 0.32 -10.71
N GLN A 105 6.93 0.49 -11.03
CA GLN A 105 7.98 0.71 -10.03
C GLN A 105 7.73 2.00 -9.25
N GLU A 106 7.38 3.08 -9.95
CA GLU A 106 7.03 4.35 -9.34
C GLU A 106 5.76 4.23 -8.49
N GLN A 107 4.68 3.67 -9.05
CA GLN A 107 3.40 3.54 -8.34
C GLN A 107 3.50 2.69 -7.07
N PHE A 108 4.25 1.59 -7.11
CA PHE A 108 4.29 0.61 -6.02
C PHE A 108 5.56 0.68 -5.17
N ALA A 109 6.50 1.58 -5.49
CA ALA A 109 7.78 1.75 -4.81
C ALA A 109 8.56 0.42 -4.64
N VAL A 110 8.62 -0.40 -5.70
CA VAL A 110 9.36 -1.67 -5.70
C VAL A 110 10.39 -1.72 -6.82
N SER A 111 11.34 -2.66 -6.71
CA SER A 111 12.38 -2.85 -7.73
C SER A 111 11.80 -3.37 -9.05
N ASN A 112 12.50 -3.09 -10.17
CA ASN A 112 12.17 -3.66 -11.48
C ASN A 112 12.07 -5.19 -11.44
N VAL A 113 12.97 -5.86 -10.71
CA VAL A 113 12.95 -7.33 -10.54
C VAL A 113 11.66 -7.78 -9.87
N THR A 114 11.17 -7.04 -8.88
CA THR A 114 9.89 -7.32 -8.21
C THR A 114 8.72 -7.19 -9.18
N ILE A 115 8.67 -6.12 -10.00
CA ILE A 115 7.62 -5.96 -11.01
C ILE A 115 7.66 -7.09 -12.03
N ILE A 116 8.83 -7.48 -12.53
CA ILE A 116 8.97 -8.59 -13.49
C ILE A 116 8.40 -9.89 -12.91
N GLN A 117 8.69 -10.19 -11.63
CA GLN A 117 8.17 -11.37 -10.94
C GLN A 117 6.65 -11.29 -10.75
N ASP A 118 6.13 -10.12 -10.34
CA ASP A 118 4.71 -9.92 -10.13
C ASP A 118 3.92 -10.04 -11.44
N ILE A 119 4.44 -9.49 -12.54
CA ILE A 119 3.85 -9.64 -13.88
C ILE A 119 3.86 -11.09 -14.34
N ALA A 120 4.94 -11.84 -14.12
CA ALA A 120 4.98 -13.27 -14.47
C ALA A 120 3.94 -14.09 -13.70
N ASP A 121 3.73 -13.78 -12.42
CA ASP A 121 2.70 -14.41 -11.59
C ASP A 121 1.27 -14.07 -12.06
N ILE A 122 1.03 -12.81 -12.43
CA ILE A 122 -0.24 -12.35 -12.99
C ILE A 122 -0.51 -13.03 -14.33
N GLU A 123 0.46 -13.04 -15.24
CA GLU A 123 0.36 -13.68 -16.56
C GLU A 123 -0.04 -15.16 -16.43
N LYS A 124 0.61 -15.89 -15.52
CA LYS A 124 0.28 -17.29 -15.25
C LYS A 124 -1.17 -17.48 -14.83
N ARG A 125 -1.70 -16.61 -13.96
CA ARG A 125 -3.08 -16.69 -13.45
C ARG A 125 -4.11 -16.27 -14.51
N LEU A 126 -3.81 -15.24 -15.28
CA LEU A 126 -4.71 -14.71 -16.31
C LEU A 126 -4.85 -15.66 -17.51
N LYS A 127 -3.85 -16.51 -17.75
CA LYS A 127 -3.90 -17.55 -18.78
C LYS A 127 -5.10 -18.50 -18.62
N ASP A 128 -5.50 -18.83 -17.38
CA ASP A 128 -6.66 -19.68 -17.08
C ASP A 128 -8.00 -19.02 -17.50
N PHE A 129 -7.96 -17.73 -17.81
CA PHE A 129 -9.08 -16.94 -18.28
C PHE A 129 -8.89 -16.50 -19.74
N ASP A 130 -8.09 -17.18 -20.55
CA ASP A 130 -7.85 -16.83 -21.97
C ASP A 130 -7.38 -15.37 -22.19
N LEU A 131 -6.75 -14.78 -21.18
CA LEU A 131 -6.16 -13.44 -21.26
C LEU A 131 -4.67 -13.58 -21.58
N ILE A 132 -4.24 -12.89 -22.63
CA ILE A 132 -2.88 -12.97 -23.15
C ILE A 132 -2.17 -11.66 -22.82
N LEU A 133 -1.02 -11.77 -22.16
CA LEU A 133 -0.17 -10.62 -21.87
C LEU A 133 0.84 -10.40 -23.02
N GLU A 134 0.65 -9.33 -23.78
CA GLU A 134 1.58 -8.92 -24.83
C GLU A 134 2.65 -8.01 -24.25
N ARG A 135 3.92 -8.29 -24.61
CA ARG A 135 5.09 -7.50 -24.21
C ARG A 135 5.61 -6.75 -25.43
N LYS A 136 5.32 -5.44 -25.52
CA LYS A 136 5.83 -4.55 -26.57
C LYS A 136 6.75 -3.50 -25.94
N LYS A 137 6.31 -2.25 -25.78
CA LYS A 137 7.04 -1.22 -25.02
C LYS A 137 6.62 -1.20 -23.54
N GLY A 138 5.50 -1.84 -23.23
CA GLY A 138 5.07 -2.24 -21.89
C GLY A 138 4.24 -3.51 -21.97
N TYR A 139 3.27 -3.61 -21.07
CA TYR A 139 2.34 -4.71 -20.94
C TYR A 139 0.96 -4.30 -21.44
N PHE A 140 0.39 -5.14 -22.30
CA PHE A 140 -0.98 -4.97 -22.78
C PHE A 140 -1.72 -6.31 -22.68
N LEU A 141 -2.92 -6.30 -22.12
CA LEU A 141 -3.77 -7.50 -22.11
C LEU A 141 -4.61 -7.53 -23.39
N SER A 142 -4.52 -8.62 -24.14
CA SER A 142 -5.46 -8.95 -25.21
C SER A 142 -6.37 -10.11 -24.79
N SER A 143 -7.59 -10.10 -25.31
CA SER A 143 -8.61 -11.11 -25.01
C SER A 143 -9.33 -11.49 -26.31
N PRO A 144 -9.16 -12.72 -26.81
CA PRO A 144 -9.88 -13.19 -27.99
C PRO A 144 -11.39 -13.27 -27.77
N THR A 145 -11.83 -13.47 -26.52
CA THR A 145 -13.22 -13.72 -26.13
C THR A 145 -13.89 -12.51 -25.45
N HIS A 146 -13.26 -11.33 -25.46
CA HIS A 146 -13.74 -10.11 -24.79
C HIS A 146 -14.09 -10.30 -23.31
N ASN A 147 -13.40 -11.19 -22.60
CA ASN A 147 -13.75 -11.63 -21.26
C ASN A 147 -13.07 -10.81 -20.13
N LYS A 148 -12.38 -9.71 -20.45
CA LYS A 148 -11.74 -8.80 -19.48
C LYS A 148 -12.71 -8.36 -18.38
N TRP A 149 -13.94 -7.99 -18.75
CA TRP A 149 -14.97 -7.54 -17.80
C TRP A 149 -15.38 -8.62 -16.80
N ARG A 150 -15.44 -9.88 -17.22
CA ARG A 150 -15.74 -11.00 -16.33
C ARG A 150 -14.64 -11.18 -15.30
N VAL A 151 -13.38 -11.12 -15.72
CA VAL A 151 -12.22 -11.24 -14.82
C VAL A 151 -12.15 -10.04 -13.88
N LEU A 152 -12.43 -8.84 -14.36
CA LEU A 152 -12.52 -7.63 -13.54
C LEU A 152 -13.61 -7.77 -12.47
N ALA A 153 -14.80 -8.26 -12.82
CA ALA A 153 -15.88 -8.48 -11.86
C ALA A 153 -15.49 -9.50 -10.78
N ILE A 154 -14.80 -10.58 -11.15
CA ILE A 154 -14.29 -11.59 -10.20
C ILE A 154 -13.24 -10.95 -9.28
N LEU A 155 -12.30 -10.18 -9.84
CA LEU A 155 -11.25 -9.49 -9.07
C LEU A 155 -11.86 -8.55 -8.04
N LEU A 156 -12.82 -7.71 -8.44
CA LEU A 156 -13.49 -6.76 -7.56
C LEU A 156 -14.30 -7.45 -6.47
N THR A 157 -15.09 -8.48 -6.82
CA THR A 157 -15.88 -9.24 -5.85
C THR A 157 -15.01 -9.88 -4.77
N ASN A 158 -13.82 -10.39 -5.13
CA ASN A 158 -12.90 -11.00 -4.18
C ASN A 158 -12.15 -9.98 -3.29
N ASN A 159 -12.20 -8.69 -3.62
CA ASN A 159 -11.57 -7.62 -2.84
C ASN A 159 -12.57 -6.77 -2.05
N ILE A 160 -13.88 -7.08 -2.15
CA ILE A 160 -14.94 -6.40 -1.38
C ILE A 160 -15.44 -7.38 -0.31
N SER A 161 -15.47 -6.94 0.95
CA SER A 161 -16.32 -7.60 1.95
C SER A 161 -17.76 -7.20 1.67
N LEU A 162 -18.55 -8.11 1.09
CA LEU A 162 -19.98 -7.88 0.94
C LEU A 162 -20.59 -7.73 2.34
N PRO A 163 -21.24 -6.60 2.68
CA PRO A 163 -22.07 -6.53 3.87
C PRO A 163 -23.16 -7.60 3.75
N ASN A 164 -23.50 -8.27 4.85
CA ASN A 164 -24.68 -9.12 4.88
C ASN A 164 -25.89 -8.26 4.51
N PHE A 165 -26.52 -8.54 3.37
CA PHE A 165 -27.83 -8.03 3.00
C PHE A 165 -28.92 -8.80 3.74
#